data_AF-A0A6B9T8U1-F1
#
_entry.id   AF-A0A6B9T8U1-F1
#
_cell.length_a   1.000
_cell.length_b   1.000
_cell.length_c   1.000
_cell.angle_alpha   90.00
_cell.angle_beta   90.00
_cell.angle_gamma   90.00
#
_symmetry.space_group_name_H-M   'P 1'
#
loop_
_entity.id
_entity.type
_entity.pdbx_description
1 polymer ?
#
loop_
_entity_poly.entity_id
_entity_poly.type
_entity_poly.pdbx_seq_one_letter_code
_entity_poly.pdbx_strand_id
1 'polypeptide(L)'
;MLGRKVSIDKEKCDGCGLCVTACHEGAIELVDGKAELVRENVCDGLGDCLPACPRGAITFRDPEPPSTVPVAPGTDAQPSCLMADPGYQWPIQIALVHPRSDFFRGTLVIAADCTAFTIDDFRRRFVAGNPVIIGCPKLDDRTRFDKIASILAGNPIDRVHVVRMEVPCCRALTNIVAAAAETAGRPVEVTETVVSRSGSVVSENRL
;
A
#
# COMPACT_ATOMS: atom_id res chain seq x y z
N MET A 1 2.51 10.71 -7.50
CA MET A 1 1.25 10.26 -6.85
C MET A 1 0.93 11.00 -5.55
N LEU A 2 1.89 11.63 -4.86
CA LEU A 2 1.58 12.46 -3.69
C LEU A 2 0.82 13.73 -4.10
N GLY A 3 -0.32 13.99 -3.46
CA GLY A 3 -1.00 15.29 -3.48
C GLY A 3 -2.22 15.45 -4.39
N ARG A 4 -2.67 14.41 -5.10
CA ARG A 4 -3.94 14.50 -5.86
C ARG A 4 -5.12 14.54 -4.90
N LYS A 5 -6.12 15.35 -5.21
CA LYS A 5 -7.39 15.42 -4.45
C LYS A 5 -8.54 14.98 -5.33
N VAL A 6 -9.71 14.79 -4.73
CA VAL A 6 -10.92 14.51 -5.49
C VAL A 6 -11.65 15.80 -5.85
N SER A 7 -12.34 15.79 -6.99
CA SER A 7 -13.25 16.85 -7.42
C SER A 7 -14.63 16.25 -7.66
N ILE A 8 -15.68 16.98 -7.28
CA ILE A 8 -17.07 16.50 -7.31
C ILE A 8 -17.88 17.37 -8.28
N ASP A 9 -18.43 16.72 -9.30
CA ASP A 9 -19.34 17.31 -10.28
C ASP A 9 -20.74 17.49 -9.65
N LYS A 10 -21.10 18.74 -9.34
CA LYS A 10 -22.36 19.10 -8.68
C LYS A 10 -23.59 18.86 -9.57
N GLU A 11 -23.43 18.78 -10.88
CA GLU A 11 -24.53 18.51 -11.82
C GLU A 11 -24.92 17.02 -11.78
N LYS A 12 -23.91 16.13 -11.71
CA LYS A 12 -24.14 14.68 -11.61
C LYS A 12 -24.48 14.22 -10.21
N CYS A 13 -23.99 14.90 -9.18
CA CYS A 13 -24.25 14.57 -7.79
C CYS A 13 -25.74 14.69 -7.47
N ASP A 14 -26.34 13.70 -6.82
CA ASP A 14 -27.74 13.72 -6.39
C ASP A 14 -27.91 13.83 -4.87
N GLY A 15 -26.81 14.03 -4.14
CA GLY A 15 -26.86 14.24 -2.69
C GLY A 15 -27.02 12.98 -1.85
N CYS A 16 -26.88 11.77 -2.43
CA CYS A 16 -27.08 10.52 -1.68
C CYS A 16 -26.14 10.29 -0.49
N GLY A 17 -25.02 11.02 -0.40
CA GLY A 17 -24.13 10.99 0.76
C GLY A 17 -23.22 9.76 0.89
N LEU A 18 -23.27 8.80 -0.03
CA LEU A 18 -22.44 7.57 0.04
C LEU A 18 -20.94 7.86 0.07
N CYS A 19 -20.48 8.90 -0.63
CA CYS A 19 -19.09 9.35 -0.60
C CYS A 19 -18.66 9.95 0.74
N VAL A 20 -19.58 10.53 1.51
CA VAL A 20 -19.32 11.04 2.87
C VAL A 20 -19.04 9.87 3.79
N THR A 21 -19.87 8.82 3.74
CA THR A 21 -19.67 7.60 4.52
C THR A 21 -18.43 6.82 4.10
N ALA A 22 -18.09 6.81 2.82
CA ALA A 22 -16.90 6.13 2.31
C ALA A 22 -15.59 6.85 2.64
N CYS A 23 -15.63 8.15 2.96
CA CYS A 23 -14.43 8.94 3.25
C CYS A 23 -14.01 8.78 4.70
N HIS A 24 -13.06 7.89 4.95
CA HIS A 24 -12.50 7.64 6.29
C HIS A 24 -11.88 8.88 6.93
N GLU A 25 -11.30 9.77 6.12
CA GLU A 25 -10.66 11.02 6.57
C GLU A 25 -11.66 12.14 6.92
N GLY A 26 -12.95 11.96 6.62
CA GLY A 26 -13.96 13.01 6.84
C GLY A 26 -13.75 14.26 5.99
N ALA A 27 -13.17 14.10 4.79
CA ALA A 27 -12.84 15.21 3.89
C ALA A 27 -14.07 15.77 3.16
N ILE A 28 -15.10 14.94 2.96
CA ILE A 28 -16.30 15.24 2.15
C ILE A 28 -17.51 15.40 3.08
N GLU A 29 -18.33 16.43 2.84
CA GLU A 29 -19.63 16.62 3.53
C GLU A 29 -20.74 16.92 2.51
N LEU A 30 -21.99 16.90 2.96
CA LEU A 30 -23.12 17.40 2.18
C LEU A 30 -23.37 18.88 2.51
N VAL A 31 -23.18 19.73 1.51
CA VAL A 31 -23.48 21.17 1.56
C VAL A 31 -24.58 21.45 0.55
N ASP A 32 -25.68 22.06 0.99
CA ASP A 32 -26.85 22.36 0.16
C ASP A 32 -27.38 21.14 -0.64
N GLY A 33 -27.37 19.96 -0.01
CA GLY A 33 -27.83 18.72 -0.62
C GLY A 33 -26.89 18.15 -1.70
N LYS A 34 -25.66 18.66 -1.82
CA LYS A 34 -24.64 18.16 -2.75
C LYS A 34 -23.37 17.80 -2.00
N ALA A 35 -22.65 16.79 -2.47
CA ALA A 35 -21.36 16.43 -1.88
C ALA A 35 -20.30 17.49 -2.23
N GLU A 36 -19.51 17.88 -1.24
CA GLU A 36 -18.44 18.87 -1.38
C GLU A 36 -17.20 18.44 -0.61
N LEU A 37 -16.02 18.66 -1.19
CA LEU A 37 -14.74 18.45 -0.51
C LEU A 37 -14.44 19.65 0.39
N VAL A 38 -14.92 19.60 1.63
CA VAL A 38 -14.86 20.75 2.55
C VAL A 38 -13.51 20.86 3.24
N ARG A 39 -12.83 19.73 3.48
CA ARG A 39 -11.52 19.67 4.14
C ARG A 39 -10.46 19.13 3.20
N GLU A 40 -9.98 19.99 2.31
CA GLU A 40 -8.98 19.58 1.33
C GLU A 40 -7.64 19.12 1.93
N ASN A 41 -7.32 19.55 3.15
CA ASN A 41 -6.06 19.25 3.83
C ASN A 41 -5.99 17.82 4.38
N VAL A 42 -7.14 17.18 4.59
CA VAL A 42 -7.24 15.77 5.05
C VAL A 42 -7.64 14.83 3.91
N CYS A 43 -7.80 15.35 2.69
CA CYS A 43 -7.95 14.50 1.51
C CYS A 43 -6.59 13.89 1.16
N ASP A 44 -6.43 12.61 1.47
CA ASP A 44 -5.22 11.83 1.20
C ASP A 44 -5.06 11.40 -0.27
N GLY A 45 -6.13 11.55 -1.06
CA GLY A 45 -6.14 11.19 -2.47
C GLY A 45 -6.24 9.70 -2.74
N LEU A 46 -6.62 8.87 -1.75
CA LEU A 46 -6.72 7.42 -1.90
C LEU A 46 -7.87 6.99 -2.81
N GLY A 47 -8.99 7.72 -2.74
CA GLY A 47 -10.09 7.62 -3.70
C GLY A 47 -11.18 6.60 -3.37
N ASP A 48 -11.34 6.19 -2.10
CA ASP A 48 -12.42 5.30 -1.65
C ASP A 48 -13.83 5.81 -2.03
N CYS A 49 -14.00 7.12 -2.15
CA CYS A 49 -15.25 7.75 -2.53
C CYS A 49 -15.63 7.55 -4.00
N LEU A 50 -14.67 7.29 -4.90
CA LEU A 50 -14.92 7.11 -6.34
C LEU A 50 -15.82 5.90 -6.62
N PRO A 51 -15.47 4.67 -6.18
CA PRO A 51 -16.32 3.50 -6.41
C PRO A 51 -17.65 3.58 -5.64
N ALA A 52 -17.71 4.35 -4.54
CA ALA A 52 -18.92 4.53 -3.76
C ALA A 52 -19.95 5.46 -4.43
N CYS A 53 -19.56 6.24 -5.45
CA CYS A 53 -20.46 7.19 -6.12
C CYS A 53 -21.23 6.51 -7.28
N PRO A 54 -22.53 6.21 -7.14
CA PRO A 54 -23.31 5.54 -8.19
C PRO A 54 -23.51 6.40 -9.43
N ARG A 55 -23.35 7.73 -9.30
CA ARG A 55 -23.48 8.70 -10.40
C ARG A 55 -22.18 8.94 -11.15
N GLY A 56 -21.05 8.38 -10.69
CA GLY A 56 -19.73 8.67 -11.26
C GLY A 56 -19.38 10.17 -11.22
N ALA A 57 -19.84 10.89 -10.18
CA ALA A 57 -19.67 12.33 -10.05
C ALA A 57 -18.28 12.74 -9.52
N ILE A 58 -17.45 11.78 -9.08
CA ILE A 58 -16.18 12.04 -8.40
C ILE A 58 -15.01 11.66 -9.31
N THR A 59 -14.07 12.59 -9.48
CA THR A 59 -12.86 12.41 -10.29
C THR A 59 -11.62 12.89 -9.52
N PHE A 60 -10.42 12.55 -9.99
CA PHE A 60 -9.19 13.09 -9.42
C PHE A 60 -8.81 14.42 -10.07
N ARG A 61 -8.29 15.34 -9.27
CA ARG A 61 -7.66 16.60 -9.67
C ARG A 61 -6.22 16.63 -9.14
N ASP A 62 -5.28 16.98 -10.01
CA ASP A 62 -3.90 17.21 -9.61
C ASP A 62 -3.77 18.51 -8.80
N PRO A 63 -2.85 18.58 -7.82
CA PRO A 63 -2.63 19.79 -7.05
C PRO A 63 -2.17 20.91 -7.98
N GLU A 64 -2.68 22.11 -7.73
CA GLU A 64 -2.15 23.32 -8.35
C GLU A 64 -0.69 23.51 -7.86
N PRO A 65 0.26 23.94 -8.72
CA PRO A 65 1.64 24.15 -8.30
C PRO A 65 1.67 25.07 -7.09
N PRO A 66 2.49 24.75 -6.06
CA PRO A 66 2.42 25.47 -4.80
C PRO A 66 2.72 26.96 -5.00
N SER A 67 1.75 27.80 -4.68
CA SER A 67 2.01 29.18 -4.26
C SER A 67 2.90 29.11 -3.03
N THR A 68 4.05 29.80 -3.07
CA THR A 68 5.11 29.77 -2.07
C THR A 68 4.58 29.90 -0.64
N VAL A 69 4.30 28.78 0.01
CA VAL A 69 4.03 28.71 1.44
C VAL A 69 5.35 28.44 2.16
N PRO A 70 5.77 29.31 3.11
CA PRO A 70 6.92 29.02 3.95
C PRO A 70 6.65 27.74 4.75
N VAL A 71 7.55 26.77 4.63
CA VAL A 71 7.59 25.60 5.49
C VAL A 71 7.71 26.08 6.93
N ALA A 72 6.73 25.74 7.77
CA ALA A 72 6.84 26.01 9.20
C ALA A 72 8.12 25.35 9.73
N PRO A 73 8.95 26.04 10.53
CA PRO A 73 10.17 25.46 11.07
C PRO A 73 9.77 24.34 12.05
N GLY A 74 9.79 23.11 11.55
CA GLY A 74 9.65 21.92 12.38
C GLY A 74 10.82 21.89 13.36
N THR A 75 10.48 21.77 14.64
CA THR A 75 11.40 21.36 15.72
C THR A 75 12.33 20.28 15.21
N ASP A 76 13.63 20.57 15.16
CA ASP A 76 14.75 19.68 14.81
C ASP A 76 14.33 18.29 14.31
N ALA A 77 13.76 18.25 13.09
CA ALA A 77 13.61 17.03 12.35
C ALA A 77 15.01 16.64 11.88
N GLN A 78 15.80 16.07 12.80
CA GLN A 78 16.87 15.17 12.41
C GLN A 78 16.22 14.22 11.38
N PRO A 79 16.67 14.17 10.11
CA PRO A 79 16.18 13.15 9.21
C PRO A 79 16.45 11.83 9.92
N SER A 80 15.38 11.13 10.32
CA SER A 80 15.53 9.83 10.96
C SER A 80 16.43 9.03 10.04
N CYS A 81 17.48 8.41 10.58
CA CYS A 81 18.43 7.57 9.86
C CYS A 81 17.78 6.56 8.87
N LEU A 82 16.48 6.27 9.04
CA LEU A 82 15.59 5.62 8.07
C LEU A 82 15.54 6.27 6.68
N MET A 83 15.51 7.59 6.53
CA MET A 83 15.47 8.24 5.19
C MET A 83 16.80 8.17 4.44
N ALA A 84 17.89 7.84 5.15
CA ALA A 84 19.21 7.59 4.58
C ALA A 84 19.45 6.10 4.28
N ASP A 85 18.51 5.22 4.63
CA ASP A 85 18.55 3.79 4.30
C ASP A 85 18.19 3.60 2.81
N PRO A 86 19.09 3.02 1.98
CA PRO A 86 18.83 2.73 0.57
C PRO A 86 17.57 1.88 0.31
N GLY A 87 17.05 1.20 1.34
CA GLY A 87 15.82 0.39 1.32
C GLY A 87 14.61 0.99 2.03
N TYR A 88 14.62 2.29 2.36
CA TYR A 88 13.41 2.92 2.85
C TYR A 88 12.41 3.13 1.72
N GLN A 89 11.19 2.65 1.95
CA GLN A 89 10.07 2.73 1.03
C GLN A 89 8.83 3.13 1.81
N TRP A 90 8.04 4.04 1.24
CA TRP A 90 6.67 4.33 1.63
C TRP A 90 5.89 4.70 0.34
N PRO A 91 4.71 4.10 0.03
CA PRO A 91 3.93 3.15 0.81
C PRO A 91 4.43 1.70 0.89
N ILE A 92 4.17 1.01 2.03
CA ILE A 92 4.47 -0.44 2.21
C ILE A 92 3.23 -1.32 2.31
N GLN A 93 2.07 -0.76 2.64
CA GLN A 93 0.84 -1.55 2.80
C GLN A 93 0.35 -2.06 1.45
N ILE A 94 -0.03 -3.35 1.36
CA ILE A 94 -0.61 -3.91 0.14
C ILE A 94 -1.86 -3.16 -0.28
N ALA A 95 -2.59 -2.48 0.60
CA ALA A 95 -3.71 -1.63 0.18
C ALA A 95 -3.24 -0.38 -0.61
N LEU A 96 -2.11 0.20 -0.24
CA LEU A 96 -1.70 1.55 -0.66
C LEU A 96 -0.61 1.54 -1.74
N VAL A 97 0.15 0.45 -1.87
CA VAL A 97 1.26 0.37 -2.82
C VAL A 97 0.77 0.37 -4.27
N HIS A 98 1.25 1.29 -5.10
CA HIS A 98 0.86 1.31 -6.51
C HIS A 98 1.67 0.30 -7.33
N PRO A 99 1.06 -0.49 -8.25
CA PRO A 99 1.76 -1.57 -8.96
C PRO A 99 2.95 -1.13 -9.84
N ARG A 100 3.00 0.14 -10.23
CA ARG A 100 4.03 0.73 -11.10
C ARG A 100 4.94 1.71 -10.36
N SER A 101 5.22 1.45 -9.08
CA SER A 101 6.11 2.31 -8.30
C SER A 101 7.57 2.04 -8.65
N ASP A 102 8.38 3.08 -8.84
CA ASP A 102 9.76 2.98 -9.36
C ASP A 102 10.74 2.24 -8.43
N PHE A 103 10.37 2.00 -7.17
CA PHE A 103 11.21 1.28 -6.23
C PHE A 103 11.19 -0.24 -6.42
N PHE A 104 10.32 -0.81 -7.25
CA PHE A 104 10.29 -2.25 -7.47
C PHE A 104 11.43 -2.72 -8.37
N ARG A 105 12.44 -3.35 -7.76
CA ARG A 105 13.62 -3.90 -8.46
C ARG A 105 14.33 -4.92 -7.58
N GLY A 106 15.00 -5.89 -8.20
CA GLY A 106 15.80 -6.86 -7.46
C GLY A 106 14.94 -7.88 -6.73
N THR A 107 15.16 -8.01 -5.41
CA THR A 107 14.31 -8.83 -4.54
C THR A 107 13.14 -8.01 -4.01
N LEU A 108 11.93 -8.56 -4.02
CA LEU A 108 10.77 -8.01 -3.33
C LEU A 108 10.47 -8.84 -2.07
N VAL A 109 10.39 -8.18 -0.92
CA VAL A 109 9.94 -8.82 0.33
C VAL A 109 8.44 -8.63 0.45
N ILE A 110 7.69 -9.73 0.59
CA ILE A 110 6.26 -9.69 0.88
C ILE A 110 6.05 -10.36 2.23
N ALA A 111 5.65 -9.57 3.23
CA ALA A 111 5.59 -10.03 4.61
C ALA A 111 4.17 -9.97 5.18
N ALA A 112 3.81 -10.95 6.00
CA ALA A 112 2.59 -10.86 6.79
C ALA A 112 2.74 -9.74 7.83
N ASP A 113 1.70 -8.92 8.05
CA ASP A 113 1.77 -7.71 8.90
C ASP A 113 2.43 -7.94 10.26
N CYS A 114 2.07 -9.04 10.92
CA CYS A 114 2.58 -9.35 12.25
C CYS A 114 4.09 -9.64 12.27
N THR A 115 4.67 -10.14 11.19
CA THR A 115 6.07 -10.61 11.16
C THR A 115 7.06 -9.50 11.47
N ALA A 116 6.79 -8.29 10.97
CA ALA A 116 7.62 -7.11 11.18
C ALA A 116 7.63 -6.63 12.65
N PHE A 117 6.60 -6.97 13.42
CA PHE A 117 6.46 -6.59 14.82
C PHE A 117 6.83 -7.72 15.78
N THR A 118 6.87 -8.97 15.32
CA THR A 118 7.29 -10.11 16.14
C THR A 118 8.80 -10.37 16.08
N ILE A 119 9.50 -9.83 15.08
CA ILE A 119 10.95 -10.05 14.89
C ILE A 119 11.67 -8.72 15.12
N ASP A 120 12.45 -8.64 16.20
CA ASP A 120 13.17 -7.42 16.61
C ASP A 120 14.03 -6.81 15.50
N ASP A 121 14.60 -7.66 14.64
CA ASP A 121 15.55 -7.27 13.61
C ASP A 121 15.04 -7.49 12.18
N PHE A 122 13.72 -7.41 11.99
CA PHE A 122 13.07 -7.72 10.72
C PHE A 122 13.69 -6.99 9.52
N ARG A 123 13.89 -5.67 9.64
CA ARG A 123 14.39 -4.84 8.53
C ARG A 123 15.79 -5.25 8.11
N ARG A 124 16.72 -5.45 9.06
CA ARG A 124 18.10 -5.85 8.75
C ARG A 124 18.15 -7.27 8.18
N ARG A 125 17.34 -8.18 8.71
CA ARG A 125 17.36 -9.59 8.30
C ARG A 125 16.70 -9.84 6.95
N PHE A 126 15.54 -9.23 6.68
CA PHE A 126 14.73 -9.58 5.51
C PHE A 126 14.68 -8.49 4.46
N VAL A 127 14.56 -7.22 4.87
CA VAL A 127 14.45 -6.10 3.93
C VAL A 127 15.82 -5.78 3.33
N ALA A 128 16.83 -5.48 4.16
CA ALA A 128 18.23 -5.33 3.75
C ALA A 128 18.44 -4.50 2.45
N GLY A 129 17.73 -3.37 2.31
CA GLY A 129 17.80 -2.52 1.12
C GLY A 129 16.74 -2.81 0.03
N ASN A 130 16.02 -3.92 0.14
CA ASN A 130 15.03 -4.36 -0.84
C ASN A 130 13.66 -3.69 -0.63
N PRO A 131 12.86 -3.50 -1.70
CA PRO A 131 11.47 -3.10 -1.55
C PRO A 131 10.68 -4.11 -0.69
N VAL A 132 9.76 -3.58 0.11
CA VAL A 132 8.92 -4.37 1.02
C VAL A 132 7.45 -4.02 0.84
N ILE A 133 6.62 -5.05 0.82
CA ILE A 133 5.17 -4.95 0.94
C ILE A 133 4.74 -5.76 2.16
N ILE A 134 3.82 -5.20 2.95
CA ILE A 134 3.14 -5.93 4.02
C ILE A 134 1.67 -6.15 3.69
N GLY A 135 1.12 -7.30 4.07
CA GLY A 135 -0.31 -7.56 3.98
C GLY A 135 -0.72 -8.85 4.69
N CYS A 136 -1.95 -8.89 5.20
CA CYS A 136 -2.49 -10.05 5.90
C CYS A 136 -3.72 -10.59 5.16
N PRO A 137 -3.65 -11.75 4.47
CA PRO A 137 -4.79 -12.31 3.74
C PRO A 137 -6.05 -12.61 4.58
N LYS A 138 -5.94 -12.53 5.91
CA LYS A 138 -7.06 -12.68 6.84
C LYS A 138 -7.77 -11.35 7.14
N LEU A 139 -7.06 -10.23 7.07
CA LEU A 139 -7.55 -8.89 7.42
C LEU A 139 -7.78 -8.01 6.18
N ASP A 140 -6.93 -8.17 5.17
CA ASP A 140 -7.06 -7.50 3.90
C ASP A 140 -8.07 -8.20 2.98
N ASP A 141 -8.70 -7.40 2.13
CA ASP A 141 -9.45 -7.90 0.99
C ASP A 141 -8.52 -8.67 0.04
N ARG A 142 -8.92 -9.90 -0.32
CA ARG A 142 -8.15 -10.76 -1.23
C ARG A 142 -7.87 -10.10 -2.57
N THR A 143 -8.77 -9.26 -3.07
CA THR A 143 -8.62 -8.55 -4.35
C THR A 143 -7.41 -7.61 -4.36
N ARG A 144 -6.95 -7.16 -3.18
CA ARG A 144 -5.75 -6.33 -3.06
C ARG A 144 -4.48 -7.08 -3.44
N PHE A 145 -4.47 -8.41 -3.30
CA PHE A 145 -3.33 -9.24 -3.63
C PHE A 145 -3.25 -9.57 -5.13
N ASP A 146 -4.34 -9.42 -5.88
CA ASP A 146 -4.36 -9.65 -7.33
C ASP A 146 -3.35 -8.76 -8.06
N LYS A 147 -3.04 -7.59 -7.48
CA LYS A 147 -2.04 -6.67 -8.04
C LYS A 147 -0.59 -7.16 -7.91
N ILE A 148 -0.31 -8.19 -7.11
CA ILE A 148 1.04 -8.78 -7.03
C ILE A 148 1.46 -9.28 -8.41
N ALA A 149 0.58 -9.95 -9.15
CA ALA A 149 0.89 -10.40 -10.51
C ALA A 149 1.25 -9.21 -11.42
N SER A 150 0.50 -8.10 -11.32
CA SER A 150 0.80 -6.86 -12.05
C SER A 150 2.13 -6.23 -11.63
N ILE A 151 2.48 -6.26 -10.34
CA ILE A 151 3.78 -5.79 -9.83
C ILE A 151 4.90 -6.64 -10.42
N LEU A 152 4.78 -7.97 -10.36
CA LEU A 152 5.84 -8.86 -10.84
C LEU A 152 6.03 -8.79 -12.36
N ALA A 153 4.94 -8.65 -13.12
CA ALA A 153 4.97 -8.51 -14.58
C ALA A 153 5.52 -7.14 -15.03
N GLY A 154 5.20 -6.07 -14.30
CA GLY A 154 5.51 -4.69 -14.70
C GLY A 154 6.86 -4.15 -14.25
N ASN A 155 7.59 -4.86 -13.39
CA ASN A 155 8.81 -4.35 -12.74
C ASN A 155 9.97 -5.37 -12.78
N PRO A 156 11.25 -4.92 -12.73
CA PRO A 156 12.42 -5.80 -12.80
C PRO A 156 12.74 -6.52 -11.47
N ILE A 157 11.87 -7.44 -11.03
CA ILE A 157 12.01 -8.23 -9.79
C ILE A 157 12.49 -9.67 -10.11
N ASP A 158 13.70 -10.07 -9.76
CA ASP A 158 14.18 -11.45 -9.99
C ASP A 158 13.70 -12.44 -8.92
N ARG A 159 13.41 -11.97 -7.71
CA ARG A 159 13.08 -12.81 -6.57
C ARG A 159 12.00 -12.21 -5.69
N VAL A 160 11.12 -13.05 -5.17
CA VAL A 160 10.20 -12.70 -4.09
C VAL A 160 10.54 -13.51 -2.85
N HIS A 161 10.73 -12.83 -1.73
CA HIS A 161 10.91 -13.46 -0.42
C HIS A 161 9.66 -13.25 0.43
N VAL A 162 8.94 -14.33 0.69
CA VAL A 162 7.76 -14.34 1.54
C VAL A 162 8.17 -14.52 2.99
N VAL A 163 7.81 -13.60 3.87
CA VAL A 163 7.98 -13.77 5.32
C VAL A 163 6.61 -13.94 5.94
N ARG A 164 6.33 -15.13 6.49
CA ARG A 164 5.00 -15.43 7.03
C ARG A 164 5.07 -16.09 8.40
N MET A 165 4.00 -15.96 9.18
CA MET A 165 3.89 -16.68 10.44
C MET A 165 3.59 -18.18 10.19
N GLU A 166 3.89 -19.04 11.18
CA GLU A 166 3.63 -20.49 11.16
C GLU A 166 2.14 -20.84 11.15
N VAL A 167 1.29 -19.88 11.55
CA VAL A 167 -0.15 -20.05 11.68
C VAL A 167 -0.83 -20.26 10.31
N PRO A 168 -1.93 -21.04 10.28
CA PRO A 168 -2.59 -21.43 9.03
C PRO A 168 -3.12 -20.24 8.22
N CYS A 169 -3.53 -19.14 8.87
CA CYS A 169 -4.01 -17.96 8.17
C CYS A 169 -2.96 -17.30 7.28
N CYS A 170 -1.66 -17.49 7.56
CA CYS A 170 -0.57 -16.90 6.80
C CYS A 170 -0.12 -17.74 5.60
N ARG A 171 -0.52 -19.02 5.51
CA ARG A 171 -0.18 -19.89 4.36
C ARG A 171 -0.76 -19.38 3.04
N ALA A 172 -1.90 -18.69 3.11
CA ALA A 172 -2.52 -18.09 1.93
C ALA A 172 -1.60 -17.09 1.24
N LEU A 173 -0.77 -16.34 1.99
CA LEU A 173 0.14 -15.35 1.43
C LEU A 173 1.14 -16.01 0.46
N THR A 174 1.76 -17.11 0.90
CA THR A 174 2.70 -17.89 0.10
C THR A 174 2.04 -18.40 -1.19
N ASN A 175 0.84 -18.98 -1.09
CA ASN A 175 0.14 -19.52 -2.25
C ASN A 175 -0.21 -18.43 -3.28
N ILE A 176 -0.67 -17.27 -2.81
CA ILE A 176 -0.98 -16.12 -3.65
C ILE A 176 0.29 -15.65 -4.39
N VAL A 177 1.41 -15.52 -3.68
CA VAL A 177 2.67 -15.06 -4.26
C VAL A 177 3.22 -16.06 -5.27
N ALA A 178 3.19 -17.36 -4.96
CA ALA A 178 3.61 -18.40 -5.90
C ALA A 178 2.77 -18.38 -7.19
N ALA A 179 1.44 -18.31 -7.07
CA ALA A 179 0.55 -18.20 -8.23
C ALA A 179 0.77 -16.90 -9.03
N ALA A 180 1.05 -15.78 -8.36
CA ALA A 180 1.38 -14.53 -9.02
C ALA A 180 2.72 -14.59 -9.77
N ALA A 181 3.70 -15.32 -9.25
CA ALA A 181 4.99 -15.54 -9.91
C ALA A 181 4.84 -16.39 -11.19
N GLU A 182 4.02 -17.45 -11.14
CA GLU A 182 3.72 -18.29 -12.31
C GLU A 182 3.05 -17.50 -13.45
N THR A 183 2.24 -16.50 -13.11
CA THR A 183 1.50 -15.68 -14.07
C THR A 183 2.22 -14.40 -14.49
N ALA A 184 3.40 -14.12 -13.93
CA ALA A 184 4.17 -12.90 -14.21
C ALA A 184 4.77 -12.84 -15.63
N GLY A 185 4.75 -13.94 -16.38
CA GLY A 185 5.29 -14.03 -17.75
C GLY A 185 6.83 -13.96 -17.84
N ARG A 186 7.52 -14.03 -16.69
CA ARG A 186 8.99 -14.06 -16.58
C ARG A 186 9.41 -14.89 -15.37
N PRO A 187 10.62 -15.47 -15.35
CA PRO A 187 11.09 -16.26 -14.22
C PRO A 187 11.25 -15.37 -12.98
N VAL A 188 10.60 -15.76 -11.89
CA VAL A 188 10.70 -15.12 -10.57
C VAL A 188 10.94 -16.22 -9.54
N GLU A 189 12.08 -16.20 -8.85
CA GLU A 189 12.35 -17.16 -7.77
C GLU A 189 11.50 -16.81 -6.55
N VAL A 190 10.79 -17.79 -5.99
CA VAL A 190 10.02 -17.59 -4.75
C VAL A 190 10.71 -18.33 -3.60
N THR A 191 10.97 -17.60 -2.52
CA THR A 191 11.52 -18.16 -1.28
C THR A 191 10.61 -17.79 -0.11
N GLU A 192 10.63 -18.58 0.95
CA GLU A 192 9.77 -18.41 2.11
C GLU A 192 10.59 -18.52 3.40
N THR A 193 10.34 -17.62 4.35
CA THR A 193 10.71 -17.80 5.77
C THR A 193 9.44 -17.93 6.60
N VAL A 194 9.38 -18.99 7.42
CA VAL A 194 8.30 -19.23 8.38
C VAL A 194 8.73 -18.81 9.77
N VAL A 195 7.94 -17.95 10.40
CA VAL A 195 8.21 -17.35 11.70
C VAL A 195 7.25 -17.90 12.75
N SER A 196 7.76 -18.32 13.89
CA SER A 196 6.95 -18.83 15.00
C SER A 196 6.13 -17.71 15.63
N ARG A 197 5.12 -18.07 16.41
CA ARG A 197 4.36 -17.13 17.24
C ARG A 197 5.22 -16.37 18.26
N SER A 198 6.44 -16.83 18.55
CA SER A 198 7.41 -16.20 19.44
C SER A 198 8.46 -15.36 18.71
N GLY A 199 8.35 -15.19 17.38
CA GLY A 199 9.30 -14.39 16.60
C GLY A 199 10.58 -15.12 16.16
N SER A 200 10.68 -16.43 16.38
CA SER A 200 11.83 -17.23 15.97
C SER A 200 11.62 -17.81 14.57
N VAL A 201 12.69 -17.99 13.79
CA VAL A 201 12.57 -18.67 12.48
C VAL A 201 12.38 -20.17 12.68
N VAL A 202 11.34 -20.71 12.07
CA VAL A 202 10.95 -22.12 12.10
C VAL A 202 11.51 -22.86 10.90
N SER A 203 11.40 -22.27 9.69
CA SER A 203 11.93 -22.86 8.46
C SER A 203 12.17 -21.82 7.38
N GLU A 204 13.04 -22.18 6.43
CA GLU A 204 13.37 -21.40 5.23
C GLU A 204 13.26 -22.34 4.02
N ASN A 205 12.43 -21.99 3.04
CA ASN A 205 12.07 -22.83 1.91
C ASN A 205 12.29 -22.11 0.57
N ARG A 206 12.56 -22.87 -0.48
CA ARG A 206 12.51 -22.43 -1.89
C ARG A 206 11.32 -23.12 -2.56
N LEU A 207 10.51 -22.35 -3.29
CA LEU A 207 9.26 -22.80 -3.90
C LEU A 207 9.39 -22.86 -5.43
#